data_AF-A0A975BHB7-F1
#
_entry.id   AF-A0A975BHB7-F1
#
_cell.length_a   1.000
_cell.length_b   1.000
_cell.length_c   1.000
_cell.angle_alpha   90.00
_cell.angle_beta   90.00
_cell.angle_gamma   90.00
#
_symmetry.space_group_name_H-M   'P 1'
#
loop_
_entity.id
_entity.type
_entity.pdbx_description
1 polymer ?
#
loop_
_entity_poly.entity_id
_entity_poly.type
_entity_poly.pdbx_seq_one_letter_code
_entity_poly.pdbx_strand_id
1 'polypeptide(L)'
;MTSKLGEIVSDLNGTNIQLDLFADNTRQQNVTYKNIKLYPDSCLNILPGLRSMTYQAVITSPPYCNRYDYTRTYALEHAMLGIQEHELSDLRQKMLSCTVENREKDLLNLNLGRASAVRSCEKNELLQSVITYLEYQKTVRKLNNNGIPRMVRGYFHEMACVIQECFRLLKNGGMIFMVNDNVRYAGAGVSVDLILSKIAEDTGFDIENILVLPNGKGNSSQQMGVHGQEILRKCVYVWRKPD
;
A
#
# COMPACT_ATOMS: atom_id res chain seq x y z
N MET A 1 -24.85 -31.74 -10.53
CA MET A 1 -24.42 -31.71 -9.11
C MET A 1 -23.23 -32.63 -8.85
N THR A 2 -23.14 -33.78 -9.52
CA THR A 2 -22.08 -34.79 -9.39
C THR A 2 -20.72 -34.40 -10.00
N SER A 3 -20.66 -33.61 -11.08
CA SER A 3 -19.36 -33.19 -11.64
C SER A 3 -18.60 -32.26 -10.70
N LYS A 4 -19.31 -31.35 -10.00
CA LYS A 4 -18.71 -30.42 -9.05
C LYS A 4 -18.16 -31.12 -7.81
N LEU A 5 -18.84 -32.18 -7.35
CA LEU A 5 -18.31 -33.06 -6.29
C LEU A 5 -17.07 -33.83 -6.76
N GLY A 6 -17.04 -34.26 -8.04
CA GLY A 6 -15.85 -34.86 -8.65
C GLY A 6 -14.65 -33.91 -8.73
N GLU A 7 -14.89 -32.65 -9.10
CA GLU A 7 -13.86 -31.59 -9.09
C GLU A 7 -13.34 -31.35 -7.66
N ILE A 8 -14.22 -31.26 -6.65
CA ILE A 8 -13.83 -31.07 -5.24
C ILE A 8 -13.00 -32.26 -4.73
N VAL A 9 -13.38 -33.50 -5.08
CA VAL A 9 -12.62 -34.70 -4.70
C VAL A 9 -11.27 -34.76 -5.43
N SER A 10 -11.22 -34.28 -6.68
CA SER A 10 -9.96 -34.15 -7.44
C SER A 10 -9.04 -33.09 -6.84
N ASP A 11 -9.58 -31.96 -6.36
CA ASP A 11 -8.82 -30.92 -5.66
C ASP A 11 -8.24 -31.42 -4.32
N LEU A 12 -8.94 -32.33 -3.64
CA LEU A 12 -8.48 -32.94 -2.38
C LEU A 12 -7.44 -34.06 -2.58
N ASN A 13 -7.48 -34.77 -3.71
CA ASN A 13 -6.62 -35.93 -3.97
C ASN A 13 -5.46 -35.64 -4.94
N GLY A 14 -5.47 -34.49 -5.62
CA GLY A 14 -4.46 -34.10 -6.59
C GLY A 14 -3.19 -33.61 -5.92
N THR A 15 -2.05 -34.12 -6.40
CA THR A 15 -0.69 -33.60 -6.22
C THR A 15 -0.55 -32.18 -6.78
N ASN A 16 -1.34 -31.24 -6.28
CA ASN A 16 -0.96 -29.85 -6.28
C ASN A 16 0.15 -29.75 -5.25
N ILE A 17 1.32 -29.30 -5.69
CA ILE A 17 2.20 -28.56 -4.81
C ILE A 17 1.40 -27.31 -4.43
N GLN A 18 0.48 -27.48 -3.48
CA GLN A 18 0.12 -26.41 -2.59
C GLN A 18 1.48 -26.08 -1.98
N LEU A 19 2.09 -25.01 -2.47
CA LEU A 19 3.04 -24.23 -1.68
C LEU A 19 2.20 -23.70 -0.51
N ASP A 20 1.85 -24.61 0.38
CA ASP A 20 1.38 -24.28 1.69
C ASP A 20 2.50 -23.40 2.24
N LEU A 21 2.14 -22.17 2.56
CA LEU A 21 3.07 -21.12 2.99
C LEU A 21 3.88 -21.59 4.22
N PHE A 22 3.42 -22.66 4.85
CA PHE A 22 4.00 -23.36 5.99
C PHE A 22 4.14 -24.88 5.79
N ALA A 23 4.11 -25.42 4.55
CA ALA A 23 4.42 -26.85 4.36
C ALA A 23 5.89 -27.13 4.68
N ASP A 24 6.09 -27.58 5.90
CA ASP A 24 7.36 -27.93 6.50
C ASP A 24 7.83 -29.32 6.01
N ASN A 25 7.99 -29.47 4.67
CA ASN A 25 8.34 -30.77 4.06
C ASN A 25 9.78 -30.87 3.53
N THR A 26 10.64 -29.90 3.86
CA THR A 26 12.08 -30.01 3.61
C THR A 26 12.85 -29.65 4.87
N ARG A 27 13.19 -30.71 5.64
CA ARG A 27 14.30 -30.77 6.59
C ARG A 27 14.56 -29.45 7.33
N GLN A 28 14.11 -29.38 8.58
CA GLN A 28 14.67 -28.52 9.63
C GLN A 28 16.20 -28.68 9.70
N GLN A 29 16.92 -28.06 8.77
CA GLN A 29 18.24 -27.54 9.05
C GLN A 29 18.00 -26.35 9.97
N ASN A 30 18.78 -26.30 11.04
CA ASN A 30 18.75 -25.26 12.07
C ASN A 30 18.89 -23.85 11.48
N VAL A 31 17.83 -23.31 10.87
CA VAL A 31 17.74 -21.89 10.53
C VAL A 31 17.51 -21.18 11.84
N THR A 32 18.61 -20.85 12.50
CA THR A 32 18.58 -19.95 13.64
C THR A 32 18.21 -18.58 13.09
N TYR A 33 16.95 -18.14 13.27
CA TYR A 33 16.51 -16.78 12.93
C TYR A 33 17.30 -15.79 13.81
N LYS A 34 18.50 -15.43 13.37
CA LYS A 34 19.48 -14.90 14.32
C LYS A 34 19.23 -13.49 14.80
N ASN A 35 18.26 -12.72 14.27
CA ASN A 35 17.87 -11.41 14.82
C ASN A 35 16.56 -10.89 14.18
N ILE A 36 15.41 -11.16 14.80
CA ILE A 36 14.14 -10.47 14.45
C ILE A 36 14.08 -9.18 15.26
N LYS A 37 13.96 -8.04 14.58
CA LYS A 37 13.77 -6.74 15.23
C LYS A 37 12.43 -6.14 14.86
N LEU A 38 11.57 -5.98 15.87
CA LEU A 38 10.27 -5.35 15.73
C LEU A 38 10.36 -3.86 16.09
N TYR A 39 9.72 -3.01 15.30
CA TYR A 39 9.61 -1.57 15.55
C TYR A 39 8.13 -1.19 15.66
N PRO A 40 7.60 -0.94 16.87
CA PRO A 40 6.17 -0.72 17.10
C PRO A 40 5.76 0.76 16.92
N ASP A 41 6.00 1.33 15.74
CA ASP A 41 5.56 2.70 15.41
C ASP A 41 5.37 2.87 13.88
N SER A 42 4.87 4.03 13.47
CA SER A 42 4.70 4.40 12.07
C SER A 42 6.02 4.30 11.29
N CYS A 43 5.97 3.75 10.07
CA CYS A 43 7.11 3.73 9.17
C CYS A 43 7.61 5.16 8.84
N LEU A 44 6.73 6.16 8.90
CA LEU A 44 7.10 7.57 8.75
C LEU A 44 8.01 8.07 9.88
N ASN A 45 8.04 7.44 11.05
CA ASN A 45 8.91 7.81 12.16
C ASN A 45 10.14 6.90 12.22
N ILE A 46 9.94 5.59 12.04
CA ILE A 46 10.98 4.58 12.21
C ILE A 46 12.02 4.63 11.09
N LEU A 47 11.59 4.62 9.82
CA LEU A 47 12.51 4.45 8.70
C LEU A 47 13.63 5.49 8.65
N PRO A 48 13.37 6.80 8.88
CA PRO A 48 14.43 7.82 8.95
C PRO A 48 15.55 7.52 9.94
N GLY A 49 15.24 6.90 11.09
CA GLY A 49 16.22 6.57 12.12
C GLY A 49 17.06 5.32 11.83
N LEU A 50 16.72 4.55 10.80
CA LEU A 50 17.46 3.35 10.42
C LEU A 50 18.69 3.67 9.59
N ARG A 51 19.75 2.88 9.73
CA ARG A 51 21.01 3.04 8.99
C ARG A 51 20.81 2.76 7.49
N SER A 52 21.31 3.67 6.64
CA SER A 52 21.31 3.53 5.18
C SER A 52 22.04 2.27 4.70
N MET A 53 21.68 1.76 3.51
CA MET A 53 22.35 0.62 2.85
C MET A 53 22.51 -0.62 3.75
N THR A 54 21.48 -0.94 4.51
CA THR A 54 21.49 -2.09 5.44
C THR A 54 20.77 -3.29 4.82
N TYR A 55 19.66 -3.07 4.14
CA TYR A 55 18.74 -4.13 3.71
C TYR A 55 18.95 -4.52 2.24
N GLN A 56 18.67 -5.78 1.91
CA GLN A 56 18.82 -6.31 0.53
C GLN A 56 17.48 -6.34 -0.20
N ALA A 57 16.39 -6.46 0.56
CA ALA A 57 15.05 -6.42 0.03
C ALA A 57 14.10 -5.69 1.00
N VAL A 58 13.06 -5.07 0.45
CA VAL A 58 11.89 -4.60 1.19
C VAL A 58 10.67 -5.30 0.60
N ILE A 59 9.87 -5.92 1.45
CA ILE A 59 8.58 -6.52 1.07
C ILE A 59 7.50 -5.79 1.84
N THR A 60 6.50 -5.25 1.16
CA THR A 60 5.47 -4.44 1.82
C THR A 60 4.12 -4.50 1.11
N SER A 61 3.06 -4.32 1.89
CA SER A 61 1.69 -4.11 1.43
C SER A 61 1.11 -2.95 2.25
N PRO A 62 1.39 -1.68 1.87
CA PRO A 62 0.93 -0.54 2.65
C PRO A 62 -0.61 -0.55 2.74
N PRO A 63 -1.24 0.08 3.74
CA PRO A 63 -2.68 0.29 3.72
C PRO A 63 -3.08 1.02 2.43
N TYR A 64 -3.99 0.44 1.65
CA TYR A 64 -4.32 0.98 0.32
C TYR A 64 -5.09 2.29 0.42
N CYS A 65 -5.00 3.12 -0.62
CA CYS A 65 -5.72 4.39 -0.72
C CYS A 65 -7.22 4.17 -1.04
N ASN A 66 -7.92 3.32 -0.27
CA ASN A 66 -9.26 2.83 -0.54
C ASN A 66 -10.28 3.09 0.59
N ARG A 67 -9.92 3.89 1.61
CA ARG A 67 -10.73 4.19 2.81
C ARG A 67 -10.99 2.99 3.72
N TYR A 68 -10.21 1.92 3.61
CA TYR A 68 -10.33 0.79 4.53
C TYR A 68 -9.67 1.14 5.87
N ASP A 69 -10.48 1.39 6.89
CA ASP A 69 -10.02 1.73 8.23
C ASP A 69 -9.77 0.47 9.06
N TYR A 70 -8.51 0.02 9.08
CA TYR A 70 -8.07 -1.13 9.87
C TYR A 70 -8.28 -0.94 11.38
N THR A 71 -8.16 0.29 11.89
CA THR A 71 -8.37 0.57 13.33
C THR A 71 -9.82 0.35 13.74
N ARG A 72 -10.75 0.58 12.82
CA ARG A 72 -12.18 0.33 13.03
C ARG A 72 -12.55 -1.13 12.81
N THR A 73 -11.99 -1.77 11.78
CA THR A 73 -12.24 -3.19 11.50
C THR A 73 -11.84 -4.08 12.69
N TYR A 74 -10.69 -3.79 13.30
CA TYR A 74 -10.15 -4.57 14.41
C TYR A 74 -10.39 -3.92 15.79
N ALA A 75 -11.43 -3.09 15.90
CA ALA A 75 -11.70 -2.35 17.14
C ALA A 75 -11.99 -3.29 18.33
N LEU A 76 -12.60 -4.45 18.09
CA LEU A 76 -12.87 -5.45 19.12
C LEU A 76 -11.57 -6.09 19.63
N GLU A 77 -10.69 -6.51 18.71
CA GLU A 77 -9.40 -7.09 19.03
C GLU A 77 -8.51 -6.08 19.78
N HIS A 78 -8.53 -4.82 19.37
CA HIS A 78 -7.87 -3.74 20.10
C HIS A 78 -8.44 -3.55 21.51
N ALA A 79 -9.76 -3.56 21.67
CA ALA A 79 -10.40 -3.48 23.00
C ALA A 79 -10.03 -4.69 23.89
N MET A 80 -9.96 -5.90 23.33
CA MET A 80 -9.50 -7.11 24.05
C MET A 80 -8.05 -7.00 24.52
N LEU A 81 -7.22 -6.23 23.80
CA LEU A 81 -5.83 -5.92 24.18
C LEU A 81 -5.72 -4.72 25.13
N GLY A 82 -6.84 -4.15 25.59
CA GLY A 82 -6.87 -3.02 26.51
C GLY A 82 -6.59 -1.65 25.85
N ILE A 83 -6.64 -1.57 24.53
CA ILE A 83 -6.49 -0.31 23.79
C ILE A 83 -7.80 0.48 23.88
N GLN A 84 -7.69 1.72 24.35
CA GLN A 84 -8.83 2.60 24.56
C GLN A 84 -9.21 3.36 23.27
N GLU A 85 -10.40 3.94 23.25
CA GLU A 85 -10.94 4.64 22.07
C GLU A 85 -10.04 5.82 21.61
N HIS A 86 -9.49 6.59 22.55
CA HIS A 86 -8.58 7.68 22.21
C HIS A 86 -7.28 7.16 21.57
N GLU A 87 -6.77 6.01 22.04
CA GLU A 87 -5.59 5.36 21.48
C GLU A 87 -5.85 4.79 20.08
N LEU A 88 -7.08 4.33 19.80
CA LEU A 88 -7.48 3.96 18.43
C LEU A 88 -7.47 5.16 17.48
N SER A 89 -7.96 6.31 17.94
CA SER A 89 -7.88 7.56 17.18
C SER A 89 -6.43 7.95 16.90
N ASP A 90 -5.55 7.85 17.90
CA ASP A 90 -4.13 8.14 17.75
C ASP A 90 -3.44 7.15 16.80
N LEU A 91 -3.74 5.86 16.92
CA LEU A 91 -3.25 4.83 16.00
C LEU A 91 -3.66 5.16 14.56
N ARG A 92 -4.93 5.53 14.35
CA ARG A 92 -5.42 5.93 13.03
C ARG A 92 -4.61 7.10 12.47
N GLN A 93 -4.33 8.12 13.27
CA GLN A 93 -3.53 9.27 12.81
C GLN A 93 -2.05 8.92 12.54
N LYS A 94 -1.49 7.93 13.23
CA LYS A 94 -0.12 7.43 12.99
C LYS A 94 0.02 6.60 11.71
N MET A 95 -1.06 5.94 11.28
CA MET A 95 -1.08 5.20 10.01
C MET A 95 -0.88 6.14 8.81
N LEU A 96 -0.46 5.58 7.66
CA LEU A 96 -0.51 6.31 6.40
C LEU A 96 -1.94 6.81 6.12
N SER A 97 -2.08 7.93 5.42
CA SER A 97 -3.35 8.61 5.12
C SER A 97 -4.24 7.82 4.15
N CYS A 98 -4.70 6.66 4.59
CA CYS A 98 -5.52 5.72 3.84
C CYS A 98 -7.02 5.86 4.13
N THR A 99 -7.41 6.69 5.09
CA THR A 99 -8.80 6.97 5.48
C THR A 99 -9.09 8.47 5.43
N VAL A 100 -10.37 8.86 5.31
CA VAL A 100 -10.77 10.28 5.24
C VAL A 100 -10.67 10.96 6.60
N GLU A 101 -10.60 10.19 7.68
CA GLU A 101 -10.40 10.62 9.05
C GLU A 101 -8.96 11.04 9.32
N ASN A 102 -8.00 10.63 8.48
CA ASN A 102 -6.62 11.09 8.57
C ASN A 102 -6.53 12.60 8.30
N ARG A 103 -5.78 13.27 9.18
CA ARG A 103 -5.39 14.68 9.03
C ARG A 103 -4.12 14.78 8.21
N GLU A 104 -3.88 15.96 7.65
CA GLU A 104 -2.61 16.26 6.98
C GLU A 104 -1.45 16.13 7.98
N LYS A 105 -0.38 15.49 7.51
CA LYS A 105 0.85 15.32 8.27
C LYS A 105 1.88 16.33 7.79
N ASP A 106 2.63 16.91 8.72
CA ASP A 106 3.71 17.83 8.40
C ASP A 106 4.98 17.09 7.99
N LEU A 107 5.03 16.68 6.72
CA LEU A 107 6.09 15.81 6.22
C LEU A 107 7.47 16.47 6.22
N LEU A 108 7.54 17.79 6.08
CA LEU A 108 8.80 18.53 6.03
C LEU A 108 9.42 18.70 7.42
N ASN A 109 8.59 18.98 8.43
CA ASN A 109 9.08 19.03 9.81
C ASN A 109 9.43 17.64 10.36
N LEU A 110 8.86 16.57 9.80
CA LEU A 110 9.20 15.20 10.19
C LEU A 110 10.60 14.77 9.69
N ASN A 111 11.07 15.25 8.54
CA ASN A 111 12.45 15.06 8.06
C ASN A 111 12.75 15.97 6.84
N LEU A 112 13.75 16.84 6.94
CA LEU A 112 14.18 17.75 5.86
C LEU A 112 14.59 17.02 4.56
N GLY A 113 15.02 15.76 4.65
CA GLY A 113 15.36 14.91 3.50
C GLY A 113 14.17 14.63 2.56
N ARG A 114 12.93 14.88 3.02
CA ARG A 114 11.68 14.56 2.29
C ARG A 114 11.30 15.56 1.21
N ALA A 115 12.01 16.68 1.10
CA ALA A 115 11.66 17.74 0.16
C ALA A 115 11.68 17.26 -1.30
N SER A 116 12.59 16.36 -1.69
CA SER A 116 12.61 15.79 -3.05
C SER A 116 11.45 14.84 -3.29
N ALA A 117 11.06 14.04 -2.29
CA ALA A 117 9.91 13.14 -2.40
C ALA A 117 8.61 13.93 -2.62
N VAL A 118 8.40 14.99 -1.82
CA VAL A 118 7.26 15.91 -1.98
C VAL A 118 7.24 16.55 -3.37
N ARG A 119 8.40 17.05 -3.84
CA ARG A 119 8.51 17.65 -5.18
C ARG A 119 8.20 16.66 -6.31
N SER A 120 8.51 15.37 -6.17
CA SER A 120 8.13 14.36 -7.17
C SER A 120 6.60 14.25 -7.27
N CYS A 121 5.89 14.27 -6.14
CA CYS A 121 4.43 14.31 -6.16
C CYS A 121 3.88 15.57 -6.85
N GLU A 122 4.44 16.74 -6.56
CA GLU A 122 4.02 18.02 -7.15
C GLU A 122 4.21 18.05 -8.68
N LYS A 123 5.26 17.41 -9.19
CA LYS A 123 5.55 17.32 -10.63
C LYS A 123 4.83 16.19 -11.34
N ASN A 124 4.22 15.25 -10.61
CA ASN A 124 3.54 14.11 -11.21
C ASN A 124 2.19 14.52 -11.82
N GLU A 125 2.17 14.71 -13.14
CA GLU A 125 1.00 15.22 -13.88
C GLU A 125 -0.26 14.36 -13.68
N LEU A 126 -0.10 13.03 -13.64
CA LEU A 126 -1.21 12.11 -13.42
C LEU A 126 -1.82 12.30 -12.02
N LEU A 127 -0.98 12.40 -10.99
CA LEU A 127 -1.42 12.67 -9.63
C LEU A 127 -2.12 14.03 -9.53
N GLN A 128 -1.52 15.09 -10.10
CA GLN A 128 -2.12 16.43 -10.07
C GLN A 128 -3.45 16.47 -10.81
N SER A 129 -3.58 15.75 -11.93
CA SER A 129 -4.83 15.63 -12.68
C SER A 129 -5.92 14.92 -11.87
N VAL A 130 -5.58 13.82 -11.20
CA VAL A 130 -6.50 13.12 -10.29
C VAL A 130 -6.95 14.04 -9.15
N ILE A 131 -6.02 14.73 -8.49
CA ILE A 131 -6.37 15.61 -7.37
C ILE A 131 -7.25 16.77 -7.83
N THR A 132 -6.91 17.40 -8.96
CA THR A 132 -7.69 18.49 -9.56
C THR A 132 -9.11 18.03 -9.88
N TYR A 133 -9.26 16.84 -10.48
CA TYR A 133 -10.55 16.25 -10.75
C TYR A 133 -11.36 16.03 -9.46
N LEU A 134 -10.74 15.46 -8.42
CA LEU A 134 -11.43 15.19 -7.16
C LEU A 134 -11.84 16.48 -6.43
N GLU A 135 -11.01 17.53 -6.45
CA GLU A 135 -11.40 18.84 -5.93
C GLU A 135 -12.57 19.43 -6.74
N TYR A 136 -12.58 19.30 -8.07
CA TYR A 136 -13.74 19.69 -8.87
C TYR A 136 -15.00 18.89 -8.48
N GLN A 137 -14.92 17.56 -8.33
CA GLN A 137 -16.06 16.75 -7.89
C GLN A 137 -16.57 17.17 -6.50
N LYS A 138 -15.68 17.64 -5.62
CA LYS A 138 -16.04 18.21 -4.32
C LYS A 138 -16.81 19.53 -4.47
N THR A 139 -16.37 20.44 -5.34
CA THR A 139 -17.07 21.73 -5.55
C THR A 139 -18.47 21.53 -6.13
N VAL A 140 -18.65 20.58 -7.06
CA VAL A 140 -19.96 20.24 -7.62
C VAL A 140 -20.76 19.25 -6.76
N ARG A 141 -20.30 18.96 -5.53
CA ARG A 141 -20.97 18.11 -4.53
C ARG A 141 -21.31 16.69 -5.02
N LYS A 142 -20.45 16.11 -5.86
CA LYS A 142 -20.57 14.74 -6.38
C LYS A 142 -19.74 13.71 -5.61
N LEU A 143 -18.89 14.15 -4.69
CA LEU A 143 -18.17 13.23 -3.79
C LEU A 143 -19.09 12.73 -2.67
N ASN A 144 -18.98 11.45 -2.35
CA ASN A 144 -19.64 10.88 -1.16
C ASN A 144 -18.94 11.29 0.16
N ASN A 145 -17.73 11.84 0.10
CA ASN A 145 -17.02 12.39 1.25
C ASN A 145 -16.02 13.47 0.81
N ASN A 146 -16.12 14.67 1.40
CA ASN A 146 -15.29 15.82 1.04
C ASN A 146 -13.82 15.70 1.49
N GLY A 147 -13.48 14.71 2.32
CA GLY A 147 -12.11 14.40 2.74
C GLY A 147 -11.32 13.59 1.72
N ILE A 148 -11.95 13.06 0.67
CA ILE A 148 -11.28 12.23 -0.35
C ILE A 148 -10.07 12.94 -0.99
N PRO A 149 -10.18 14.19 -1.50
CA PRO A 149 -9.03 14.84 -2.14
C PRO A 149 -7.83 14.98 -1.20
N ARG A 150 -8.08 15.37 0.07
CA ARG A 150 -7.05 15.47 1.12
C ARG A 150 -6.39 14.12 1.38
N MET A 151 -7.18 13.07 1.57
CA MET A 151 -6.68 11.72 1.81
C MET A 151 -5.83 11.23 0.64
N VAL A 152 -6.31 11.36 -0.60
CA VAL A 152 -5.55 10.94 -1.80
C VAL A 152 -4.23 11.71 -1.88
N ARG A 153 -4.25 13.04 -1.70
CA ARG A 153 -3.03 13.85 -1.67
C ARG A 153 -2.06 13.37 -0.59
N GLY A 154 -2.53 13.25 0.65
CA GLY A 154 -1.74 12.82 1.80
C GLY A 154 -1.12 11.44 1.60
N TYR A 155 -1.90 10.48 1.09
CA TYR A 155 -1.43 9.13 0.80
C TYR A 155 -0.21 9.13 -0.12
N PHE A 156 -0.28 9.83 -1.26
CA PHE A 156 0.82 9.83 -2.23
C PHE A 156 2.07 10.57 -1.71
N HIS A 157 1.89 11.68 -0.99
CA HIS A 157 3.02 12.41 -0.41
C HIS A 157 3.72 11.59 0.69
N GLU A 158 2.95 10.91 1.54
CA GLU A 158 3.49 10.03 2.57
C GLU A 158 4.18 8.81 1.96
N MET A 159 3.58 8.19 0.93
CA MET A 159 4.20 7.08 0.21
C MET A 159 5.48 7.50 -0.51
N ALA A 160 5.56 8.70 -1.08
CA ALA A 160 6.79 9.21 -1.66
C ALA A 160 7.92 9.29 -0.63
N CYS A 161 7.61 9.74 0.60
CA CYS A 161 8.57 9.74 1.70
C CYS A 161 9.01 8.32 2.08
N VAL A 162 8.07 7.37 2.13
CA VAL A 162 8.38 5.96 2.41
C VAL A 162 9.27 5.37 1.32
N ILE A 163 8.96 5.62 0.04
CA ILE A 163 9.74 5.13 -1.11
C ILE A 163 11.18 5.67 -1.05
N GLN A 164 11.33 6.96 -0.75
CA GLN A 164 12.64 7.58 -0.56
C GLN A 164 13.45 6.93 0.57
N GLU A 165 12.82 6.67 1.72
CA GLU A 165 13.50 5.99 2.82
C GLU A 165 13.87 4.56 2.43
N CYS A 166 13.00 3.83 1.73
CA CYS A 166 13.34 2.50 1.23
C CYS A 166 14.55 2.53 0.28
N PHE A 167 14.64 3.52 -0.62
CA PHE A 167 15.82 3.72 -1.48
C PHE A 167 17.10 3.92 -0.67
N ARG A 168 17.05 4.78 0.35
CA ARG A 168 18.19 5.05 1.23
C ARG A 168 18.62 3.80 2.02
N LEU A 169 17.66 3.01 2.47
CA LEU A 169 17.86 1.83 3.32
C LEU A 169 18.36 0.60 2.56
N LEU A 170 18.04 0.48 1.28
CA LEU A 170 18.52 -0.61 0.43
C LEU A 170 20.01 -0.45 0.08
N LYS A 171 20.73 -1.57 0.08
CA LYS A 171 22.02 -1.69 -0.60
C LYS A 171 21.82 -1.57 -2.12
N ASN A 172 22.88 -1.21 -2.82
CA ASN A 172 22.95 -1.25 -4.27
C ASN A 172 22.59 -2.67 -4.76
N GLY A 173 21.85 -2.74 -5.87
CA GLY A 173 21.24 -3.97 -6.39
C GLY A 173 20.05 -4.50 -5.58
N GLY A 174 19.69 -3.86 -4.45
CA GLY A 174 18.59 -4.26 -3.58
C GLY A 174 17.21 -4.00 -4.19
N MET A 175 16.19 -4.75 -3.77
CA MET A 175 14.88 -4.75 -4.43
C MET A 175 13.72 -4.38 -3.49
N ILE A 176 12.66 -3.80 -4.06
CA ILE A 176 11.36 -3.61 -3.41
C ILE A 176 10.33 -4.49 -4.09
N PHE A 177 9.53 -5.18 -3.28
CA PHE A 177 8.30 -5.86 -3.68
C PHE A 177 7.13 -5.21 -2.93
N MET A 178 6.31 -4.44 -3.65
CA MET A 178 5.16 -3.75 -3.07
C MET A 178 3.84 -4.28 -3.63
N VAL A 179 2.99 -4.81 -2.77
CA VAL A 179 1.63 -5.22 -3.14
C VAL A 179 0.68 -4.06 -2.92
N ASN A 180 -0.07 -3.66 -3.95
CA ASN A 180 -1.04 -2.57 -3.84
C ASN A 180 -2.12 -2.65 -4.94
N ASP A 181 -3.24 -1.96 -4.69
CA ASP A 181 -4.42 -1.95 -5.56
C ASP A 181 -4.61 -0.56 -6.18
N ASN A 182 -4.98 -0.52 -7.47
CA ASN A 182 -5.59 0.67 -8.05
C ASN A 182 -6.98 0.89 -7.43
N VAL A 183 -7.37 2.16 -7.34
CA VAL A 183 -8.60 2.57 -6.64
C VAL A 183 -9.48 3.42 -7.53
N ARG A 184 -10.72 3.65 -7.12
CA ARG A 184 -11.69 4.45 -7.87
C ARG A 184 -12.43 5.41 -6.96
N TYR A 185 -12.54 6.66 -7.39
CA TYR A 185 -13.28 7.71 -6.70
C TYR A 185 -14.10 8.53 -7.68
N ALA A 186 -15.40 8.67 -7.41
CA ALA A 186 -16.34 9.41 -8.27
C ALA A 186 -16.27 9.01 -9.75
N GLY A 187 -16.11 7.71 -10.04
CA GLY A 187 -15.97 7.20 -11.40
C GLY A 187 -14.55 7.31 -12.00
N ALA A 188 -13.66 8.15 -11.47
CA ALA A 188 -12.27 8.21 -11.91
C ALA A 188 -11.43 7.08 -11.32
N GLY A 189 -10.81 6.29 -12.20
CA GLY A 189 -9.77 5.34 -11.81
C GLY A 189 -8.49 6.08 -11.43
N VAL A 190 -7.89 5.68 -10.31
CA VAL A 190 -6.60 6.19 -9.83
C VAL A 190 -5.58 5.08 -10.02
N SER A 191 -4.67 5.28 -10.98
CA SER A 191 -3.58 4.36 -11.28
C SER A 191 -2.46 4.51 -10.26
N VAL A 192 -2.69 3.97 -9.07
CA VAL A 192 -1.74 3.98 -7.94
C VAL A 192 -0.41 3.37 -8.37
N ASP A 193 -0.45 2.30 -9.15
CA ASP A 193 0.71 1.61 -9.69
C ASP A 193 1.62 2.50 -10.56
N LEU A 194 1.05 3.25 -11.49
CA LEU A 194 1.80 4.17 -12.34
C LEU A 194 2.32 5.36 -11.54
N ILE A 195 1.49 5.93 -10.65
CA ILE A 195 1.89 7.10 -9.87
C ILE A 195 3.05 6.75 -8.93
N LEU A 196 2.94 5.65 -8.16
CA LEU A 196 3.99 5.23 -7.23
C LEU A 196 5.25 4.75 -7.96
N SER A 197 5.12 4.06 -9.09
CA SER A 197 6.31 3.66 -9.87
C SER A 197 7.02 4.86 -10.46
N LYS A 198 6.30 5.90 -10.91
CA LYS A 198 6.94 7.15 -11.37
C LYS A 198 7.67 7.88 -10.24
N ILE A 199 7.08 7.91 -9.04
CA ILE A 199 7.74 8.47 -7.86
C ILE A 199 9.00 7.66 -7.49
N ALA A 200 8.95 6.33 -7.61
CA ALA A 200 10.11 5.47 -7.39
C ALA A 200 11.23 5.72 -8.42
N GLU A 201 10.88 5.88 -9.69
CA GLU A 201 11.82 6.25 -10.76
C GLU A 201 12.47 7.62 -10.48
N ASP A 202 11.67 8.64 -10.15
CA ASP A 202 12.16 9.97 -9.78
C ASP A 202 13.06 9.96 -8.53
N THR A 203 12.89 8.95 -7.66
CA THR A 203 13.73 8.73 -6.48
C THR A 203 15.07 8.08 -6.84
N GLY A 204 15.12 7.36 -7.98
CA GLY A 204 16.32 6.69 -8.49
C GLY A 204 16.22 5.17 -8.61
N PHE A 205 15.03 4.57 -8.46
CA PHE A 205 14.83 3.15 -8.72
C PHE A 205 14.71 2.85 -10.22
N ASP A 206 15.19 1.68 -10.63
CA ASP A 206 14.80 1.04 -11.88
C ASP A 206 13.47 0.30 -11.69
N ILE A 207 12.53 0.51 -12.60
CA ILE A 207 11.22 -0.16 -12.57
C ILE A 207 11.33 -1.46 -13.34
N GLU A 208 11.57 -2.57 -12.62
CA GLU A 208 11.71 -3.90 -13.21
C GLU A 208 10.38 -4.39 -13.79
N ASN A 209 9.32 -4.38 -12.98
CA ASN A 209 8.00 -4.86 -13.38
C ASN A 209 6.86 -4.23 -12.58
N ILE A 210 5.69 -4.15 -13.21
CA ILE A 210 4.39 -4.03 -12.54
C ILE A 210 3.61 -5.30 -12.87
N LEU A 211 3.66 -6.29 -11.97
CA LEU A 211 3.02 -7.58 -12.17
C LEU A 211 1.52 -7.45 -11.83
N VAL A 212 0.66 -7.60 -12.82
CA VAL A 212 -0.80 -7.49 -12.66
C VAL A 212 -1.40 -8.86 -12.40
N LEU A 213 -2.25 -8.99 -11.38
CA LEU A 213 -2.94 -10.25 -11.12
C LEU A 213 -3.93 -10.57 -12.26
N PRO A 214 -4.01 -11.83 -12.74
CA PRO A 214 -4.86 -12.21 -13.88
C PRO A 214 -6.34 -11.94 -13.64
N ASN A 215 -6.79 -12.21 -12.41
CA ASN A 215 -8.13 -11.91 -11.96
C ASN A 215 -8.07 -10.59 -11.19
N GLY A 216 -8.40 -9.47 -11.84
CA GLY A 216 -8.41 -8.16 -11.19
C GLY A 216 -9.44 -8.08 -10.04
N LYS A 217 -9.50 -6.94 -9.35
CA LYS A 217 -10.48 -6.73 -8.28
C LYS A 217 -11.83 -6.32 -8.87
N GLY A 218 -12.92 -6.90 -8.37
CA GLY A 218 -14.25 -6.31 -8.54
C GLY A 218 -14.32 -4.94 -7.85
N ASN A 219 -15.09 -4.00 -8.41
CA ASN A 219 -15.31 -2.69 -7.80
C ASN A 219 -16.02 -2.83 -6.44
N SER A 220 -15.89 -1.83 -5.57
CA SER A 220 -16.74 -1.76 -4.37
C SER A 220 -18.21 -1.77 -4.79
N SER A 221 -19.07 -2.47 -4.05
CA SER A 221 -20.52 -2.56 -4.31
C SER A 221 -21.17 -1.18 -4.46
N GLN A 222 -20.66 -0.18 -3.74
CA GLN A 222 -21.08 1.22 -3.77
C GLN A 222 -20.79 1.93 -5.11
N GLN A 223 -19.76 1.51 -5.85
CA GLN A 223 -19.40 2.08 -7.16
C GLN A 223 -20.03 1.30 -8.33
N MET A 224 -20.29 0.01 -8.13
CA MET A 224 -20.88 -0.88 -9.16
C MET A 224 -22.26 -0.41 -9.63
N GLY A 225 -23.08 0.14 -8.74
CA GLY A 225 -24.42 0.60 -9.08
C GLY A 225 -24.48 1.88 -9.92
N VAL A 226 -23.39 2.66 -10.00
CA VAL A 226 -23.39 4.01 -10.59
C VAL A 226 -22.46 4.14 -11.80
N HIS A 227 -21.35 3.39 -11.85
CA HIS A 227 -20.30 3.59 -12.87
C HIS A 227 -19.92 2.33 -13.65
N GLY A 228 -20.63 1.21 -13.48
CA GLY A 228 -20.37 -0.04 -14.19
C GLY A 228 -19.19 -0.86 -13.65
N GLN A 229 -18.95 -2.03 -14.27
CA GLN A 229 -17.84 -2.92 -13.95
C GLN A 229 -16.64 -2.64 -14.85
N GLU A 230 -15.72 -1.77 -14.42
CA GLU A 230 -14.34 -1.81 -14.93
C GLU A 230 -13.44 -2.48 -13.89
N ILE A 231 -12.54 -3.33 -14.37
CA ILE A 231 -11.64 -4.13 -13.54
C ILE A 231 -10.52 -3.22 -13.01
N LEU A 232 -10.39 -3.12 -11.68
CA LEU A 232 -9.25 -2.45 -11.06
C LEU A 232 -8.06 -3.41 -10.98
N ARG A 233 -6.87 -2.91 -11.35
CA ARG A 233 -5.63 -3.68 -11.29
C ARG A 233 -5.21 -3.89 -9.83
N LYS A 234 -4.94 -5.14 -9.46
CA LYS A 234 -4.12 -5.48 -8.30
C LYS A 234 -2.74 -5.81 -8.80
N CYS A 235 -1.73 -5.27 -8.14
CA CYS A 235 -0.38 -5.30 -8.67
C CYS A 235 0.65 -5.65 -7.61
N VAL A 236 1.73 -6.28 -8.05
CA VAL A 236 2.99 -6.35 -7.33
C VAL A 236 4.00 -5.49 -8.08
N TYR A 237 4.51 -4.44 -7.44
CA TYR A 237 5.54 -3.57 -7.98
C TYR A 237 6.89 -4.17 -7.63
N VAL A 238 7.73 -4.33 -8.65
CA VAL A 238 9.10 -4.81 -8.52
C VAL A 238 10.01 -3.69 -8.95
N TRP A 239 10.77 -3.13 -8.02
CA TRP A 239 11.73 -2.05 -8.27
C TRP A 239 13.11 -2.46 -7.78
N ARG A 240 14.16 -2.04 -8.49
CA ARG A 240 15.55 -2.30 -8.12
C ARG A 240 16.29 -1.00 -7.88
N LYS A 241 17.07 -0.93 -6.80
CA LYS A 241 18.05 0.13 -6.61
C LYS A 241 19.27 -0.18 -7.50
N PRO A 242 19.70 0.73 -8.38
CA PRO A 242 20.87 0.53 -9.24
C PRO A 242 22.14 0.18 -8.45
N ASP A 243 23.12 -0.40 -9.15
CA ASP A 243 24.42 -0.79 -8.59
C ASP A 243 25.34 0.39 -8.23
#